data_AF-A0A2E5D5X1-F1
#
_entry.id   AF-A0A2E5D5X1-F1
#
_cell.length_a   1.000
_cell.length_b   1.000
_cell.length_c   1.000
_cell.angle_alpha   90.00
_cell.angle_beta   90.00
_cell.angle_gamma   90.00
#
_symmetry.space_group_name_H-M   'P 1'
#
loop_
_entity.id
_entity.type
_entity.pdbx_description
1 polymer ?
#
loop_
_entity_poly.entity_id
_entity_poly.type
_entity_poly.pdbx_seq_one_letter_code
_entity_poly.pdbx_strand_id
1 'polypeptide(L)'
;MNSKIFLVAASLAFIGQGPLAARTWTSADGSKTFEGELRALSETAKTVTVVLEGGKIRTFPISLLSETDRDFLKKEGHKIILAANDGEGAGDTPQAQKIGKNLAKPGILSKIEGKSFAEHQLTESPDYYIVYFSASW
;
A
#
# COMPACT_ATOMS: atom_id res chain seq x y z
N MET A 1 8.71 -31.33 14.63
CA MET A 1 7.65 -30.46 15.20
C MET A 1 7.37 -29.37 14.18
N ASN A 2 6.20 -29.41 13.56
CA ASN A 2 5.89 -28.66 12.34
C ASN A 2 5.65 -27.19 12.68
N SER A 3 6.62 -26.31 12.38
CA SER A 3 6.45 -24.87 12.54
C SER A 3 5.60 -24.34 11.39
N LYS A 4 4.31 -24.15 11.64
CA LYS A 4 3.42 -23.43 10.72
C LYS A 4 3.78 -21.95 10.81
N ILE A 5 4.60 -21.48 9.87
CA ILE A 5 4.90 -20.06 9.66
C ILE A 5 3.58 -19.37 9.29
N PHE A 6 2.98 -18.66 10.24
CA PHE A 6 1.90 -17.73 9.97
C PHE A 6 2.50 -16.48 9.32
N LEU A 7 2.48 -16.44 7.99
CA LEU A 7 2.70 -15.22 7.22
C LEU A 7 1.52 -14.27 7.48
N VAL A 8 1.73 -13.28 8.34
CA VAL A 8 0.83 -12.12 8.45
C VAL A 8 1.03 -11.29 7.18
N ALA A 9 0.28 -11.62 6.14
CA ALA A 9 0.15 -10.77 4.97
C ALA A 9 -0.64 -9.53 5.39
N ALA A 10 0.05 -8.40 5.56
CA ALA A 10 -0.58 -7.09 5.53
C ALA A 10 -1.10 -6.87 4.10
N SER A 11 -2.26 -7.45 3.79
CA SER A 11 -2.97 -7.22 2.54
C SER A 11 -3.55 -5.82 2.58
N LEU A 12 -2.86 -4.88 1.96
CA LEU A 12 -3.38 -3.55 1.67
C LEU A 12 -4.49 -3.72 0.61
N ALA A 13 -5.71 -3.97 1.09
CA ALA A 13 -6.89 -4.07 0.25
C ALA A 13 -7.34 -2.66 -0.12
N PHE A 14 -6.75 -2.12 -1.19
CA PHE A 14 -7.27 -0.90 -1.81
C PHE A 14 -8.41 -1.28 -2.75
N ILE A 15 -9.64 -0.97 -2.34
CA ILE A 15 -10.82 -1.01 -3.21
C ILE A 15 -11.01 0.44 -3.68
N GLY A 16 -10.84 0.67 -4.98
CA GLY A 16 -11.30 1.92 -5.58
C GLY A 16 -10.31 2.64 -6.48
N GLN A 17 -9.68 1.95 -7.43
CA GLN A 17 -9.19 2.57 -8.67
C GLN A 17 -9.49 1.59 -9.80
N GLY A 18 -10.06 2.07 -10.91
CA GLY A 18 -10.44 1.23 -12.04
C GLY A 18 -9.24 0.38 -12.50
N PRO A 19 -9.47 -0.86 -12.98
CA PRO A 19 -8.38 -1.73 -13.35
C PRO A 19 -7.52 -1.09 -14.44
N LEU A 20 -6.19 -1.16 -14.26
CA LEU A 20 -5.26 -0.88 -15.34
C LEU A 20 -5.57 -1.88 -16.46
N ALA A 21 -5.63 -1.38 -17.70
CA ALA A 21 -6.00 -2.18 -18.86
C ALA A 21 -5.28 -3.52 -18.88
N ALA A 22 -6.02 -4.59 -19.16
CA ALA A 22 -5.49 -5.94 -19.23
C ALA A 22 -4.27 -5.98 -20.15
N ARG A 23 -3.20 -6.63 -19.69
CA ARG A 23 -1.97 -6.81 -20.46
C ARG A 23 -1.49 -8.25 -20.40
N THR A 24 -0.63 -8.58 -21.35
CA THR A 24 0.14 -9.82 -21.34
C THR A 24 1.23 -9.75 -20.29
N TRP A 25 1.27 -10.74 -19.43
CA TRP A 25 2.33 -11.03 -18.47
C TRP A 25 3.12 -12.23 -18.94
N THR A 26 4.42 -12.20 -18.74
CA THR A 26 5.36 -13.25 -19.15
C THR A 26 6.12 -13.78 -17.95
N SER A 27 6.26 -15.09 -17.89
CA SER A 27 7.11 -15.77 -16.89
C SER A 27 8.59 -15.44 -17.09
N ALA A 28 9.39 -15.57 -16.02
CA ALA A 28 10.82 -15.28 -16.04
C ALA A 28 11.60 -16.10 -17.08
N ASP A 29 11.15 -17.32 -17.35
CA ASP A 29 11.74 -18.22 -18.36
C ASP A 29 11.16 -18.02 -19.77
N GLY A 30 10.18 -17.12 -19.95
CA GLY A 30 9.52 -16.85 -21.21
C GLY A 30 8.60 -17.97 -21.72
N SER A 31 8.46 -19.08 -20.98
CA SER A 31 7.74 -20.28 -21.45
C SER A 31 6.22 -20.15 -21.35
N LYS A 32 5.75 -19.29 -20.45
CA LYS A 32 4.34 -19.09 -20.14
C LYS A 32 3.98 -17.61 -20.20
N THR A 33 2.83 -17.33 -20.79
CA THR A 33 2.20 -16.02 -20.79
C THR A 33 0.77 -16.12 -20.27
N PHE A 34 0.25 -15.02 -19.73
CA PHE A 34 -1.16 -14.91 -19.35
C PHE A 34 -1.63 -13.47 -19.46
N GLU A 35 -2.92 -13.27 -19.73
CA GLU A 35 -3.54 -11.95 -19.74
C GLU A 35 -4.12 -11.61 -18.37
N GLY A 36 -3.89 -10.38 -17.91
CA GLY A 36 -4.48 -9.91 -16.65
C GLY A 36 -4.27 -8.44 -16.35
N GLU A 37 -5.13 -7.91 -15.51
CA GLU A 37 -5.11 -6.53 -15.03
C GLU A 37 -4.31 -6.45 -13.72
N LEU A 38 -3.44 -5.46 -13.61
CA LEU A 38 -2.70 -5.21 -12.37
C LEU A 38 -3.65 -4.64 -11.31
N ARG A 39 -3.75 -5.32 -10.16
CA ARG A 39 -4.62 -4.89 -9.06
C ARG A 39 -3.86 -4.37 -7.85
N ALA A 40 -2.77 -5.02 -7.46
CA ALA A 40 -1.98 -4.62 -6.30
C ALA A 40 -0.53 -5.08 -6.41
N LEU A 41 0.36 -4.33 -5.77
CA LEU A 41 1.78 -4.66 -5.64
C LEU A 41 2.15 -4.62 -4.14
N SER A 42 2.88 -5.63 -3.68
CA SER A 42 3.47 -5.64 -2.33
C SER A 42 4.99 -5.66 -2.44
N GLU A 43 5.62 -4.54 -2.13
CA GLU A 43 7.09 -4.46 -2.09
C GLU A 43 7.67 -5.32 -0.95
N THR A 44 7.00 -5.32 0.21
CA THR A 44 7.41 -6.11 1.39
C THR A 44 7.39 -7.61 1.11
N ALA A 45 6.29 -8.11 0.54
CA ALA A 45 6.16 -9.53 0.21
C ALA A 45 6.80 -9.89 -1.13
N LYS A 46 7.24 -8.90 -1.92
CA LYS A 46 7.72 -9.05 -3.29
C LYS A 46 6.73 -9.80 -4.19
N THR A 47 5.44 -9.48 -4.06
CA THR A 47 4.36 -10.12 -4.81
C THR A 47 3.55 -9.11 -5.61
N VAL A 48 2.98 -9.59 -6.70
CA VAL A 48 2.01 -8.87 -7.53
C VAL A 48 0.69 -9.62 -7.52
N THR A 49 -0.42 -8.89 -7.47
CA THR A 49 -1.77 -9.44 -7.60
C THR A 49 -2.40 -8.93 -8.88
N VAL A 50 -2.87 -9.87 -9.70
CA VAL A 50 -3.49 -9.63 -11.00
C VAL A 50 -4.90 -10.21 -11.04
N VAL A 51 -5.78 -9.55 -11.79
CA VAL A 51 -7.12 -10.05 -12.10
C VAL A 51 -7.06 -10.62 -13.51
N LEU A 52 -7.24 -11.93 -13.62
CA LEU A 52 -7.32 -12.64 -14.89
C LEU A 52 -8.72 -12.48 -15.50
N GLU A 53 -8.83 -12.88 -16.77
CA GLU A 53 -10.12 -12.99 -17.46
C GLU A 53 -11.15 -13.79 -16.63
N GLY A 54 -12.39 -13.29 -16.59
CA GLY A 54 -13.45 -13.83 -15.75
C GLY A 54 -13.36 -13.45 -14.28
N GLY A 55 -12.56 -12.42 -13.93
CA GLY A 55 -12.49 -11.85 -12.57
C GLY A 55 -11.69 -12.68 -11.57
N LYS A 56 -10.96 -13.70 -12.04
CA LYS A 56 -10.16 -14.58 -11.16
C LYS A 56 -8.93 -13.85 -10.67
N ILE A 57 -8.77 -13.73 -9.35
CA ILE A 57 -7.62 -13.05 -8.76
C ILE A 57 -6.49 -14.06 -8.53
N ARG A 58 -5.27 -13.69 -8.93
CA ARG A 58 -4.05 -14.48 -8.65
C ARG A 58 -2.94 -13.60 -8.13
N THR A 59 -2.13 -14.16 -7.24
CA THR A 59 -0.95 -13.51 -6.68
C THR A 59 0.28 -14.31 -7.06
N PHE A 60 1.29 -13.62 -7.57
CA PHE A 60 2.54 -14.22 -8.03
C PHE A 60 3.75 -13.52 -7.38
N PRO A 61 4.83 -14.25 -7.07
CA PRO A 61 6.12 -13.63 -6.76
C PRO A 61 6.63 -12.85 -7.97
N ILE A 62 7.15 -11.63 -7.74
CA ILE A 62 7.69 -10.76 -8.81
C ILE A 62 8.90 -11.42 -9.50
N SER A 63 9.64 -12.26 -8.78
CA SER A 63 10.77 -13.02 -9.32
C SER A 63 10.39 -14.03 -10.41
N LEU A 64 9.11 -14.43 -10.49
CA LEU A 64 8.62 -15.34 -11.54
C LEU A 64 8.22 -14.61 -12.81
N LEU A 65 8.32 -13.28 -12.86
CA LEU A 65 8.00 -12.48 -14.03
C LEU A 65 9.23 -12.13 -14.86
N SER A 66 9.00 -11.91 -16.15
CA SER A 66 10.00 -11.44 -17.10
C SER A 66 10.58 -10.10 -16.66
N GLU A 67 11.79 -9.79 -17.11
CA GLU A 67 12.45 -8.53 -16.77
C GLU A 67 11.62 -7.30 -17.17
N THR A 68 11.04 -7.36 -18.37
CA THR A 68 10.14 -6.34 -18.92
C THR A 68 8.94 -6.10 -18.02
N ASP A 69 8.33 -7.17 -17.50
CA ASP A 69 7.16 -7.06 -16.61
C ASP A 69 7.56 -6.54 -15.23
N ARG A 70 8.74 -6.91 -14.72
CA ARG A 70 9.27 -6.33 -13.47
C ARG A 70 9.53 -4.83 -13.61
N ASP A 71 10.06 -4.38 -14.75
CA ASP A 71 10.33 -2.96 -14.98
C ASP A 71 9.03 -2.16 -15.18
N PHE A 72 8.02 -2.77 -15.78
CA PHE A 72 6.66 -2.23 -15.77
C PHE A 72 6.13 -2.07 -14.34
N LEU A 73 6.28 -3.10 -13.49
CA LEU A 73 5.84 -3.05 -12.09
C LEU A 73 6.56 -1.97 -11.28
N LYS A 74 7.82 -1.63 -11.58
CA LYS A 74 8.48 -0.48 -10.94
C LYS A 74 7.79 0.82 -11.32
N LYS A 75 7.53 1.03 -12.61
CA LYS A 75 6.88 2.26 -13.11
C LYS A 75 5.45 2.40 -12.62
N GLU A 76 4.65 1.34 -12.71
CA GLU A 76 3.25 1.36 -12.26
C GLU A 76 3.13 1.21 -10.74
N GLY A 77 4.06 0.51 -10.09
CA GLY A 77 4.13 0.43 -8.63
C GLY A 77 4.28 1.80 -8.00
N HIS A 78 5.14 2.66 -8.56
CA HIS A 78 5.21 4.06 -8.15
C HIS A 78 3.89 4.80 -8.35
N LYS A 79 3.18 4.59 -9.47
CA LYS A 79 1.86 5.21 -9.68
C LYS A 79 0.78 4.67 -8.75
N ILE A 80 0.77 3.38 -8.45
CA ILE A 80 -0.18 2.77 -7.50
C ILE A 80 0.09 3.29 -6.08
N ILE A 81 1.36 3.44 -5.70
CA ILE A 81 1.73 4.05 -4.41
C ILE A 81 1.31 5.51 -4.38
N LEU A 82 1.60 6.30 -5.41
CA LEU A 82 1.18 7.70 -5.50
C LEU A 82 -0.35 7.82 -5.49
N ALA A 83 -1.06 7.00 -6.26
CA ALA A 83 -2.51 7.03 -6.32
C ALA A 83 -3.18 6.45 -5.06
N ALA A 84 -2.50 5.63 -4.26
CA ALA A 84 -2.91 5.26 -2.91
C ALA A 84 -2.65 6.37 -1.87
N ASN A 85 -1.70 7.27 -2.15
CA ASN A 85 -1.54 8.52 -1.39
C ASN A 85 -2.59 9.57 -1.83
N ASP A 86 -2.98 9.58 -3.11
CA ASP A 86 -4.02 10.46 -3.65
C ASP A 86 -5.44 9.93 -3.37
N GLY A 87 -5.58 8.64 -3.06
CA GLY A 87 -6.84 7.96 -2.76
C GLY A 87 -7.17 8.01 -1.27
N GLU A 88 -8.18 8.81 -0.91
CA GLU A 88 -8.74 8.96 0.44
C GLU A 88 -7.81 9.58 1.50
N GLY A 89 -7.14 10.68 1.15
CA GLY A 89 -6.41 11.51 2.12
C GLY A 89 -5.81 12.80 1.56
N ALA A 90 -5.77 12.99 0.25
CA ALA A 90 -5.27 14.21 -0.35
C ALA A 90 -6.30 15.35 -0.27
N GLY A 91 -6.52 15.89 0.92
CA GLY A 91 -6.77 17.32 0.99
C GLY A 91 -5.54 17.96 1.60
N ASP A 92 -5.15 19.11 1.05
CA ASP A 92 -4.01 19.92 1.49
C ASP A 92 -4.13 20.40 2.96
N THR A 93 -5.21 20.01 3.65
CA THR A 93 -5.49 20.36 5.04
C THR A 93 -5.73 19.11 5.86
N PRO A 94 -5.21 19.04 7.11
CA PRO A 94 -5.44 17.93 8.03
C PRO A 94 -6.91 17.55 8.22
N GLN A 95 -7.84 18.50 8.07
CA GLN A 95 -9.28 18.30 8.25
C GLN A 95 -9.94 17.51 7.12
N ALA A 96 -9.34 17.50 5.93
CA ALA A 96 -9.82 16.74 4.78
C ALA A 96 -9.44 15.24 4.87
N GLN A 97 -8.47 14.89 5.71
CA GLN A 97 -8.02 13.51 5.91
C GLN A 97 -8.93 12.75 6.87
N LYS A 98 -9.28 11.50 6.54
CA LYS A 98 -10.07 10.63 7.43
C LYS A 98 -9.41 10.43 8.81
N ILE A 99 -8.08 10.37 8.83
CA ILE A 99 -7.27 10.26 10.06
C ILE A 99 -6.99 11.67 10.61
N GLY A 100 -6.47 12.56 9.77
CA GLY A 100 -6.09 13.93 10.16
C GLY A 100 -7.21 14.73 10.83
N LYS A 101 -8.48 14.55 10.42
CA LYS A 101 -9.63 15.25 11.05
C LYS A 101 -9.78 14.97 12.54
N ASN A 102 -9.35 13.80 13.00
CA ASN A 102 -9.40 13.43 14.42
C ASN A 102 -8.16 13.92 15.16
N LEU A 103 -7.03 14.01 14.47
CA LEU A 103 -5.76 14.50 15.01
C LEU A 103 -5.70 16.04 15.08
N ALA A 104 -6.41 16.74 14.19
CA ALA A 104 -6.47 18.19 14.15
C ALA A 104 -7.31 18.81 15.29
N LYS A 105 -7.93 17.98 16.14
CA LYS A 105 -8.70 18.47 17.30
C LYS A 105 -7.75 18.91 18.41
N PRO A 106 -8.06 20.01 19.12
CA PRO A 106 -7.27 20.45 20.26
C PRO A 106 -7.22 19.36 21.34
N GLY A 107 -6.08 19.25 22.02
CA GLY A 107 -5.83 18.27 23.09
C GLY A 107 -5.53 16.84 22.64
N ILE A 108 -5.55 16.52 21.34
CA ILE A 108 -5.24 15.16 20.85
C ILE A 108 -3.74 14.96 20.64
N LEU A 109 -3.05 15.97 20.11
CA LEU A 109 -1.63 15.87 19.82
C LEU A 109 -0.82 16.52 20.94
N SER A 110 0.23 15.81 21.33
CA SER A 110 1.23 16.30 22.28
C SER A 110 2.59 16.21 21.64
N LYS A 111 3.35 17.30 21.71
CA LYS A 111 4.74 17.36 21.28
C LYS A 111 5.64 17.22 22.50
N ILE A 112 6.74 16.50 22.33
CA ILE A 112 7.79 16.43 23.35
C ILE A 112 8.61 17.70 23.26
N GLU A 113 8.58 18.51 24.31
CA GLU A 113 9.43 19.68 24.50
C GLU A 113 10.36 19.42 25.67
N GLY A 114 11.59 19.00 25.35
CA GLY A 114 12.60 18.62 26.34
C GLY A 114 12.17 17.42 27.18
N LYS A 115 11.80 17.67 28.44
CA LYS A 115 11.36 16.64 29.42
C LYS A 115 9.84 16.62 29.64
N SER A 116 9.10 17.47 28.93
CA SER A 116 7.66 17.65 29.11
C SER A 116 6.88 17.45 27.80
N PHE A 117 5.59 17.20 27.92
CA PHE A 117 4.66 17.18 26.80
C PHE A 117 3.90 18.50 26.75
N ALA A 118 3.87 19.14 25.59
CA ALA A 118 3.09 20.34 25.32
C ALA A 118 2.01 20.03 24.28
N GLU A 119 0.84 20.68 24.39
CA GLU A 119 -0.21 20.57 23.39
C GLU A 119 0.30 21.05 22.03
N HIS A 120 -0.08 20.33 20.96
CA HIS A 120 0.29 20.70 19.60
C HIS A 120 -0.93 20.66 18.69
N GLN A 121 -0.95 21.55 17.70
CA GLN A 121 -1.96 21.53 16.64
C GLN A 121 -1.29 21.20 15.32
N LEU A 122 -1.90 20.28 14.56
CA LEU A 122 -1.42 19.89 13.25
C LEU A 122 -1.79 21.00 12.26
N THR A 123 -0.83 21.87 11.94
CA THR A 123 -1.02 22.98 11.00
C THR A 123 -0.84 22.55 9.54
N GLU A 124 -0.01 21.52 9.31
CA GLU A 124 0.29 20.98 7.98
C GLU A 124 -0.01 19.48 7.96
N SER A 125 -0.45 18.97 6.81
CA SER A 125 -0.66 17.54 6.62
C SER A 125 0.68 16.81 6.54
N PRO A 126 0.96 15.84 7.43
CA PRO A 126 2.18 15.05 7.32
C PRO A 126 2.08 14.06 6.16
N ASP A 127 3.20 13.88 5.46
CA ASP A 127 3.31 12.92 4.35
C ASP A 127 3.24 11.46 4.82
N TYR A 128 3.65 11.19 6.07
CA TYR A 128 3.75 9.85 6.63
C TYR A 128 3.27 9.81 8.08
N TYR A 129 2.66 8.68 8.47
CA TYR A 129 2.28 8.38 9.84
C TYR A 129 2.96 7.08 10.30
N ILE A 130 3.55 7.09 11.50
CA ILE A 130 4.03 5.88 12.18
C ILE A 130 3.03 5.53 13.27
N VAL A 131 2.45 4.34 13.20
CA VAL A 131 1.50 3.85 14.22
C VAL A 131 2.19 2.82 15.09
N TYR A 132 2.32 3.13 16.39
CA TYR A 132 2.90 2.24 17.39
C TYR A 132 1.80 1.76 18.35
N PHE A 133 1.65 0.44 18.46
CA PHE A 133 0.79 -0.19 19.45
C PHE A 133 1.67 -0.97 20.43
N SER A 134 1.51 -0.69 21.72
CA SER A 134 2.04 -1.56 22.76
C SER A 134 0.91 -2.45 23.26
N ALA A 135 1.15 -3.77 23.29
CA ALA A 135 0.22 -4.68 23.94
C ALA A 135 0.31 -4.43 25.45
N SER A 136 -0.79 -3.99 26.06
CA SER A 136 -0.95 -4.04 27.52
C SER A 136 -1.34 -5.46 27.86
N TRP A 137 -0.41 -6.19 28.47
CA TRP A 137 -0.69 -7.40 29.26
C TRP A 137 -1.37 -7.04 30.58
#